data_AF-A0A820SNQ0-F1
#
_entry.id   AF-A0A820SNQ0-F1
#
_cell.length_a   1.000
_cell.length_b   1.000
_cell.length_c   1.000
_cell.angle_alpha   90.00
_cell.angle_beta   90.00
_cell.angle_gamma   90.00
#
_symmetry.space_group_name_H-M   'P 1'
#
loop_
_entity.id
_entity.type
_entity.pdbx_description
1 polymer ?
#
loop_
_entity_poly.entity_id
_entity_poly.type
_entity_poly.pdbx_seq_one_letter_code
_entity_poly.pdbx_strand_id
1 'polypeptide(L)' 'HILGGEACVWAEFVDSTNLLTTLWPRASAVAERLWSAASVNKSEDAQFRLVNYLNLT' A
#
# COMPACT_ATOMS: atom_id res chain seq x y z
N HIS A 1 18.80 -15.91 -2.66
CA HIS A 1 17.78 -15.76 -1.61
C HIS A 1 17.01 -14.47 -1.85
N ILE A 2 15.70 -14.48 -1.60
CA ILE A 2 14.85 -13.29 -1.66
C ILE A 2 14.51 -12.91 -0.23
N LEU A 3 14.76 -11.65 0.15
CA LEU A 3 14.51 -11.13 1.49
C LEU A 3 13.18 -10.36 1.61
N GLY A 4 12.69 -9.79 0.51
CA GLY A 4 11.47 -8.98 0.49
C GLY A 4 11.47 -7.97 -0.66
N GLY A 5 10.77 -6.86 -0.45
CA GLY A 5 10.68 -5.74 -1.37
C GLY A 5 10.29 -4.46 -0.63
N GLU A 6 10.28 -3.32 -1.34
CA GLU A 6 10.01 -1.99 -0.78
C GLU A 6 9.09 -1.19 -1.70
N ALA A 7 8.33 -0.26 -1.12
CA ALA A 7 7.59 0.75 -1.86
C ALA A 7 8.39 2.07 -1.82
N CYS A 8 8.83 2.56 -2.97
CA CYS A 8 9.59 3.79 -3.07
C CYS A 8 8.76 4.91 -3.70
N VAL A 9 8.81 6.10 -3.11
CA VAL A 9 8.28 7.34 -3.69
C VAL A 9 9.45 8.25 -3.97
N TRP A 10 9.64 8.60 -5.23
CA TRP A 10 10.67 9.52 -5.65
C TRP A 10 10.21 10.96 -5.46
N ALA A 11 11.12 11.82 -4.99
CA ALA A 11 10.80 13.15 -4.49
C ALA A 11 10.86 14.25 -5.57
N GLU A 12 10.89 13.92 -6.86
CA GLU A 12 10.96 14.92 -7.94
C GLU A 12 9.72 15.80 -7.98
N PHE A 13 8.57 15.27 -7.54
CA PHE A 13 7.28 15.96 -7.51
C PHE A 13 6.57 15.81 -6.15
N VAL A 14 7.27 15.33 -5.12
CA VAL A 14 6.69 15.02 -3.82
C VAL A 14 7.39 15.84 -2.72
N ASP A 15 6.58 16.55 -1.93
CA ASP A 15 6.98 17.36 -0.80
C ASP A 15 6.13 17.03 0.45
N SER A 16 6.35 17.75 1.56
CA SER A 16 5.60 17.51 2.80
C SER A 16 4.09 17.77 2.68
N THR A 17 3.64 18.50 1.66
CA THR A 17 2.24 18.86 1.46
C THR A 17 1.46 17.76 0.73
N ASN A 18 2.13 16.98 -0.12
CA ASN A 18 1.50 15.94 -0.93
C ASN A 18 2.04 14.52 -0.65
N LEU A 19 3.01 14.35 0.25
CA LEU A 19 3.59 13.05 0.57
C LEU A 19 2.54 12.04 1.04
N LEU A 20 1.70 12.40 2.01
CA LEU A 20 0.73 11.47 2.60
C LEU A 20 -0.36 11.06 1.61
N THR A 21 -0.89 12.02 0.85
CA THR A 21 -1.93 11.78 -0.17
C THR A 21 -1.40 10.99 -1.35
N THR A 22 -0.11 11.17 -1.68
CA THR A 22 0.56 10.39 -2.70
C THR A 22 0.83 8.98 -2.19
N LEU A 23 1.40 8.82 -1.01
CA LEU A 23 1.86 7.52 -0.50
C LEU A 23 0.69 6.59 -0.13
N TRP A 24 -0.30 7.10 0.60
CA TRP A 24 -1.42 6.32 1.11
C TRP A 24 -2.68 6.59 0.27
N PRO A 25 -3.46 5.56 -0.08
CA PRO A 25 -3.41 4.16 0.38
C PRO A 25 -2.51 3.22 -0.43
N ARG A 26 -1.79 3.72 -1.44
CA ARG A 26 -1.09 2.88 -2.42
C ARG A 26 0.00 2.01 -1.79
N ALA A 27 0.72 2.53 -0.80
CA ALA A 27 1.73 1.77 -0.06
C ALA A 27 1.12 0.61 0.77
N SER A 28 -0.16 0.68 1.16
CA SER A 28 -0.83 -0.39 1.90
C SER A 28 -0.96 -1.67 1.08
N ALA A 29 -1.11 -1.55 -0.24
CA ALA A 29 -1.16 -2.72 -1.13
C ALA A 29 0.19 -3.48 -1.15
N VAL A 30 1.30 -2.73 -1.14
CA VAL A 30 2.65 -3.33 -1.07
C VAL A 30 2.87 -3.96 0.29
N ALA A 31 2.45 -3.29 1.37
CA ALA A 31 2.51 -3.84 2.73
C ALA A 31 1.72 -5.15 2.85
N GLU A 32 0.48 -5.22 2.32
CA GLU A 32 -0.33 -6.44 2.35
C GLU A 32 0.37 -7.59 1.61
N ARG A 33 0.99 -7.32 0.46
CA ARG A 33 1.72 -8.34 -0.31
C ARG A 33 2.96 -8.86 0.40
N LEU A 34 3.71 -7.99 1.09
CA LEU A 34 4.95 -8.37 1.76
C LEU A 34 4.70 -9.08 3.10
N TRP A 35 3.57 -8.81 3.74
CA TRP A 35 3.22 -9.40 5.03
C TRP A 35 2.34 -10.66 4.92
N SER A 36 1.40 -10.68 3.98
CA SER A 36 0.38 -11.73 3.91
C SER A 36 0.89 -12.98 3.20
N ALA A 37 0.22 -14.11 3.46
CA ALA A 37 0.47 -15.34 2.74
C ALA A 37 0.29 -15.14 1.23
N ALA A 38 1.07 -15.87 0.42
CA ALA A 38 1.02 -15.77 -1.04
C ALA A 38 -0.37 -16.07 -1.64
N SER A 39 -1.19 -16.86 -0.93
CA SER A 39 -2.59 -17.16 -1.29
C SER A 39 -3.54 -15.98 -1.13
N VAL A 40 -3.18 -14.96 -0.35
CA VAL A 40 -3.96 -13.72 -0.23
C VAL A 40 -3.64 -12.85 -1.43
N ASN A 41 -4.40 -13.03 -2.50
CA ASN A 41 -4.17 -12.33 -3.78
C ASN A 41 -5.46 -11.94 -4.52
N LYS A 42 -6.62 -12.11 -3.88
CA LYS A 42 -7.92 -11.70 -4.43
C LYS A 42 -8.09 -10.19 -4.35
N SER A 43 -8.16 -9.54 -5.50
CA SER A 43 -8.30 -8.09 -5.64
C SER A 43 -9.60 -7.56 -5.06
N GLU A 44 -10.70 -8.29 -5.23
CA GLU A 44 -12.04 -7.90 -4.74
C GLU A 44 -12.06 -7.80 -3.21
N ASP A 45 -11.56 -8.85 -2.53
CA ASP A 45 -11.47 -8.88 -1.06
C ASP A 45 -10.51 -7.80 -0.54
N ALA A 46 -9.39 -7.57 -1.24
CA ALA A 46 -8.42 -6.54 -0.88
C ALA A 46 -9.00 -5.13 -1.03
N GLN A 47 -9.73 -4.85 -2.11
CA GLN A 47 -10.41 -3.57 -2.32
C GLN A 47 -11.43 -3.30 -1.23
N PHE A 48 -12.26 -4.29 -0.88
CA PHE A 48 -13.26 -4.15 0.17
C PHE A 48 -12.61 -3.80 1.53
N ARG A 49 -11.55 -4.53 1.92
CA ARG A 49 -10.81 -4.26 3.16
C ARG A 49 -10.16 -2.88 3.14
N LEU A 50 -9.46 -2.54 2.06
CA LEU A 50 -8.73 -1.28 1.95
C LEU A 50 -9.66 -0.07 2.04
N VAL A 51 -10.79 -0.12 1.34
CA VAL A 51 -11.81 0.94 1.40
C VAL A 51 -12.40 1.05 2.81
N ASN A 52 -12.68 -0.08 3.46
CA ASN A 52 -13.18 -0.06 4.84
C ASN A 52 -12.16 0.57 5.81
N TYR A 53 -10.86 0.26 5.68
CA TYR A 53 -9.82 0.89 6.50
C TYR A 53 -9.74 2.40 6.30
N LEU A 54 -9.93 2.89 5.08
CA LEU A 54 -9.90 4.33 4.77
C LEU A 54 -11.14 5.08 5.25
N ASN A 55 -12.29 4.42 5.32
CA ASN A 55 -13.54 5.03 5.79
C ASN A 55 -13.60 5.16 7.33
N LEU A 56 -12.73 4.45 8.05
CA LEU A 56 -12.65 4.47 9.52
C LEU A 56 -11.62 5.48 10.07
N THR A 57 -10.76 6.03 9.22
CA THR A 57 -9.75 7.06 9.53
C THR A 57 -10.22 8.43 9.07
#